data_AF-A0A3S0C6H5-F1
#
_entry.id   AF-A0A3S0C6H5-F1
#
_cell.length_a   1.000
_cell.length_b   1.000
_cell.length_c   1.000
_cell.angle_alpha   90.00
_cell.angle_beta   90.00
_cell.angle_gamma   90.00
#
_symmetry.space_group_name_H-M   'P 1'
#
loop_
_entity.id
_entity.type
_entity.pdbx_description
1 polymer ?
#
loop_
_entity_poly.entity_id
_entity_poly.type
_entity_poly.pdbx_seq_one_letter_code
_entity_poly.pdbx_strand_id
1 'polypeptide(L)'
;MSAGVLCVGTAAADSILEFDVWMQKIDRHSQSVLLALKRQDAASATAEARELERLYGLMERFYEARGEHDDPLLLSWDGRQRAARAASLAERGDFAAAYESALGIARDCRACHDRFKPIRPLG
;
A
#
# COMPACT_ATOMS: atom_id res chain seq x y z
N MET A 1 -25.22 35.77 -23.85
CA MET A 1 -24.01 35.83 -23.00
C MET A 1 -23.95 34.52 -22.24
N SER A 2 -23.06 33.61 -22.62
CA SER A 2 -23.02 32.23 -22.11
C SER A 2 -22.28 32.19 -20.78
N ALA A 3 -22.92 31.60 -19.77
CA ALA A 3 -22.37 31.37 -18.44
C ALA A 3 -21.31 30.26 -18.49
N GLY A 4 -20.09 30.57 -18.07
CA GLY A 4 -19.02 29.59 -17.88
C GLY A 4 -19.17 28.91 -16.53
N VAL A 5 -19.42 27.59 -16.54
CA VAL A 5 -19.37 26.75 -15.35
C VAL A 5 -17.91 26.42 -15.05
N LEU A 6 -17.40 26.93 -13.94
CA LEU A 6 -16.11 26.53 -13.37
C LEU A 6 -16.30 25.20 -12.63
N CYS A 7 -15.86 24.10 -13.23
CA CYS A 7 -15.66 22.84 -12.52
C CYS A 7 -14.47 23.01 -11.56
N VAL A 8 -14.75 23.28 -10.29
CA VAL A 8 -13.77 23.11 -9.20
C VAL A 8 -13.55 21.61 -9.05
N GLY A 9 -12.54 21.08 -9.75
CA GLY A 9 -12.00 19.76 -9.44
C GLY A 9 -11.36 19.84 -8.05
N THR A 10 -11.95 19.18 -7.06
CA THR A 10 -11.31 18.99 -5.77
C THR A 10 -10.18 17.98 -5.95
N ALA A 11 -9.01 18.46 -6.38
CA ALA A 11 -7.78 17.72 -6.19
C ALA A 11 -7.60 17.55 -4.67
N ALA A 12 -7.89 16.36 -4.16
CA ALA A 12 -7.46 16.00 -2.82
C ALA A 12 -5.93 16.02 -2.84
N ALA A 13 -5.34 17.06 -2.28
CA ALA A 13 -3.91 17.11 -2.08
C ALA A 13 -3.56 16.09 -0.99
N ASP A 14 -3.25 14.86 -1.42
CA ASP A 14 -2.61 13.86 -0.58
C ASP A 14 -1.29 14.47 -0.06
N SER A 15 -1.30 14.93 1.19
CA SER A 15 -0.20 15.70 1.77
C SER A 15 0.90 14.78 2.30
N ILE A 16 2.12 15.31 2.48
CA ILE A 16 3.23 14.55 3.07
C ILE A 16 2.92 14.02 4.48
N LEU A 17 2.05 14.70 5.24
CA LEU A 17 1.61 14.25 6.56
C LEU A 17 0.69 13.02 6.47
N GLU A 18 -0.17 12.98 5.45
CA GLU A 18 -0.99 11.80 5.16
C GLU A 18 -0.11 10.62 4.74
N PHE A 19 0.90 10.87 3.91
CA PHE A 19 1.86 9.86 3.49
C PHE A 19 2.54 9.16 4.68
N ASP A 20 3.04 9.93 5.67
CA ASP A 20 3.67 9.36 6.88
C ASP A 20 2.68 8.49 7.69
N VAL A 21 1.43 8.92 7.82
CA VAL A 21 0.37 8.15 8.48
C VAL A 21 0.10 6.84 7.72
N TRP A 22 0.09 6.87 6.39
CA TRP A 22 -0.11 5.68 5.58
C TRP A 22 1.04 4.70 5.74
N MET A 23 2.29 5.16 5.77
CA MET A 23 3.45 4.27 5.95
C MET A 23 3.38 3.53 7.29
N GLN A 24 2.98 4.21 8.36
CA GLN A 24 2.78 3.56 9.66
C GLN A 24 1.62 2.56 9.64
N LYS A 25 0.53 2.85 8.92
CA LYS A 25 -0.58 1.92 8.75
C LYS A 25 -0.15 0.71 7.91
N ILE A 26 0.57 0.90 6.82
CA ILE A 26 1.10 -0.17 5.97
C ILE A 26 1.97 -1.12 6.78
N ASP A 27 2.88 -0.61 7.62
CA ASP A 27 3.69 -1.46 8.50
C ASP A 27 2.82 -2.31 9.46
N ARG A 28 1.89 -1.67 10.17
CA ARG A 28 0.99 -2.39 11.09
C ARG A 28 0.14 -3.45 10.38
N HIS A 29 -0.51 -3.09 9.27
CA HIS A 29 -1.36 -4.02 8.53
C HIS A 29 -0.54 -5.14 7.87
N SER A 30 0.70 -4.88 7.46
CA SER A 30 1.62 -5.92 6.95
C SER A 30 1.97 -6.96 8.03
N GLN A 31 2.09 -6.55 9.29
CA GLN A 31 2.31 -7.48 10.40
C GLN A 31 1.01 -8.22 10.76
N SER A 32 -0.11 -7.51 10.84
CA SER A 32 -1.42 -8.07 11.18
C SER A 32 -1.90 -9.11 10.16
N VAL A 33 -1.75 -8.86 8.86
CA VAL A 33 -2.15 -9.82 7.81
C VAL A 33 -1.36 -11.12 7.93
N LEU A 34 -0.04 -11.06 8.17
CA LEU A 34 0.80 -12.25 8.35
C LEU A 34 0.39 -13.04 9.60
N LEU A 35 0.02 -12.36 10.68
CA LEU A 35 -0.47 -13.01 11.89
C LEU A 35 -1.84 -13.67 11.68
N ALA A 36 -2.77 -13.00 11.00
CA ALA A 36 -4.09 -13.55 10.68
C ALA A 36 -3.99 -14.79 9.77
N LEU A 37 -3.13 -14.72 8.74
CA LEU A 37 -2.85 -15.83 7.83
C LEU A 37 -2.23 -17.03 8.55
N LYS A 38 -1.28 -16.81 9.48
CA LYS A 38 -0.73 -17.89 10.34
C LYS A 38 -1.79 -18.56 11.20
N ARG A 39 -2.80 -17.80 11.66
CA ARG A 39 -3.94 -18.33 12.43
C ARG A 39 -5.04 -18.92 11.54
N GLN A 40 -4.89 -18.88 10.22
CA GLN A 40 -5.92 -19.28 9.25
C GLN A 40 -7.26 -18.53 9.45
N ASP A 41 -7.18 -17.29 9.93
CA ASP A 41 -8.34 -16.41 10.10
C ASP A 41 -8.61 -15.68 8.79
N ALA A 42 -9.43 -16.29 7.93
CA ALA A 42 -9.73 -15.75 6.59
C ALA A 42 -10.37 -14.37 6.64
N ALA A 43 -11.27 -14.11 7.60
CA ALA A 43 -11.97 -12.84 7.70
C ALA A 43 -11.00 -11.71 8.04
N SER A 44 -10.20 -11.88 9.09
CA SER A 44 -9.19 -10.90 9.46
C SER A 44 -8.12 -10.76 8.38
N ALA A 45 -7.60 -11.86 7.83
CA ALA A 45 -6.57 -11.81 6.79
C ALA A 45 -7.05 -11.04 5.55
N THR A 46 -8.31 -11.26 5.14
CA THR A 46 -8.90 -10.53 4.01
C THR A 46 -9.05 -9.05 4.33
N ALA A 47 -9.57 -8.70 5.51
CA ALA A 47 -9.75 -7.30 5.91
C ALA A 47 -8.42 -6.54 5.95
N GLU A 48 -7.39 -7.13 6.56
CA GLU A 48 -6.04 -6.56 6.64
C GLU A 48 -5.42 -6.40 5.25
N ALA A 49 -5.57 -7.40 4.37
CA ALA A 49 -5.07 -7.35 3.00
C ALA A 49 -5.80 -6.29 2.15
N ARG A 50 -7.10 -6.10 2.32
CA ARG A 50 -7.86 -5.04 1.63
C ARG A 50 -7.46 -3.65 2.07
N GLU A 51 -7.16 -3.47 3.36
CA GLU A 51 -6.67 -2.19 3.85
C GLU A 51 -5.27 -1.89 3.31
N LEU A 52 -4.39 -2.89 3.21
CA LEU A 52 -3.10 -2.75 2.50
C LEU A 52 -3.31 -2.35 1.04
N GLU A 53 -4.19 -3.04 0.31
CA GLU A 53 -4.51 -2.72 -1.09
C GLU A 53 -4.93 -1.26 -1.26
N ARG A 54 -5.80 -0.78 -0.36
CA ARG A 54 -6.29 0.61 -0.33
C ARG A 54 -5.16 1.60 -0.08
N LEU A 55 -4.29 1.33 0.90
CA LEU A 55 -3.16 2.20 1.27
C LEU A 55 -2.10 2.27 0.17
N TYR A 56 -1.76 1.15 -0.45
CA TYR A 56 -0.87 1.13 -1.60
C TYR A 56 -1.45 1.87 -2.80
N GLY A 57 -2.77 1.79 -3.02
CA GLY A 57 -3.44 2.59 -4.04
C GLY A 57 -3.44 4.10 -3.77
N LEU A 58 -3.45 4.52 -2.50
CA LEU A 58 -3.24 5.93 -2.13
C LEU A 58 -1.80 6.36 -2.45
N MET A 59 -0.82 5.53 -2.10
CA MET A 59 0.59 5.79 -2.37
C MET A 59 0.89 5.87 -3.88
N GLU A 60 0.30 4.99 -4.68
CA GLU A 60 0.41 5.01 -6.15
C GLU A 60 -0.09 6.34 -6.72
N ARG A 61 -1.29 6.78 -6.35
CA ARG A 61 -1.84 8.07 -6.78
C ARG A 61 -1.00 9.26 -6.32
N PHE A 62 -0.44 9.19 -5.13
CA PHE A 62 0.45 10.23 -4.60
C PHE A 62 1.69 10.42 -5.49
N TYR A 63 2.36 9.31 -5.86
CA TYR A 63 3.54 9.39 -6.74
C TYR A 63 3.16 9.77 -8.19
N GLU A 64 2.05 9.25 -8.70
CA GLU A 64 1.54 9.62 -10.03
C GLU A 64 1.25 11.12 -10.13
N ALA A 65 0.55 11.70 -9.14
CA ALA A 65 0.21 13.12 -9.11
C ALA A 65 1.44 14.04 -9.04
N ARG A 66 2.58 13.53 -8.57
CA ARG A 66 3.85 14.25 -8.49
C ARG A 66 4.68 14.14 -9.78
N GLY A 67 4.21 13.37 -10.76
CA GLY A 67 4.96 13.05 -11.97
C GLY A 67 6.16 12.13 -11.70
N GLU A 68 6.20 11.48 -10.53
CA GLU A 68 7.24 10.54 -10.16
C GLU A 68 6.87 9.18 -10.77
N HIS A 69 7.25 8.99 -12.04
CA HIS A 69 6.95 7.78 -12.82
C HIS A 69 7.98 6.65 -12.63
N ASP A 70 8.88 6.81 -11.66
CA ASP A 70 10.01 5.91 -11.42
C ASP A 70 9.67 4.83 -10.38
N ASP A 71 10.70 4.16 -9.85
CA ASP A 71 10.64 3.07 -8.88
C ASP A 71 9.57 3.21 -7.76
N PRO A 72 9.31 4.37 -7.13
CA PRO A 72 8.31 4.47 -6.05
C PRO A 72 6.87 4.21 -6.52
N LEU A 73 6.52 4.64 -7.75
CA LEU A 73 5.21 4.38 -8.32
C LEU A 73 5.04 2.89 -8.62
N LEU A 74 6.07 2.27 -9.21
CA LEU A 74 6.05 0.83 -9.52
C LEU A 74 5.97 -0.02 -8.24
N LEU A 75 6.74 0.32 -7.20
CA LEU A 75 6.67 -0.35 -5.90
C LEU A 75 5.29 -0.19 -5.23
N SER A 76 4.66 0.97 -5.41
CA SER A 76 3.30 1.21 -4.91
C SER A 76 2.28 0.30 -5.60
N TRP A 77 2.39 0.20 -6.92
CA TRP A 77 1.55 -0.67 -7.74
C TRP A 77 1.75 -2.15 -7.37
N ASP A 78 3.00 -2.61 -7.28
CA ASP A 78 3.34 -4.00 -6.91
C ASP A 78 2.77 -4.36 -5.53
N GLY A 79 2.93 -3.47 -4.54
CA GLY A 79 2.36 -3.64 -3.20
C GLY A 79 0.84 -3.79 -3.23
N ARG A 80 0.14 -2.96 -4.02
CA ARG A 80 -1.32 -3.06 -4.22
C ARG A 80 -1.72 -4.42 -4.81
N GLN A 81 -1.02 -4.85 -5.86
CA GLN A 81 -1.32 -6.12 -6.54
C GLN A 81 -1.10 -7.33 -5.63
N ARG A 82 -0.03 -7.33 -4.82
CA ARG A 82 0.23 -8.38 -3.83
C ARG A 82 -0.82 -8.42 -2.73
N ALA A 83 -1.29 -7.27 -2.27
CA ALA A 83 -2.33 -7.16 -1.25
C ALA A 83 -3.68 -7.68 -1.77
N ALA A 84 -4.08 -7.27 -2.98
CA ALA A 84 -5.30 -7.76 -3.63
C ALA A 84 -5.26 -9.29 -3.83
N ARG A 85 -4.10 -9.80 -4.25
CA ARG A 85 -3.87 -11.24 -4.40
C ARG A 85 -3.94 -11.98 -3.06
N ALA A 86 -3.35 -11.44 -2.00
CA ALA A 86 -3.40 -12.02 -0.65
C ALA A 86 -4.85 -12.10 -0.13
N ALA A 87 -5.64 -11.04 -0.32
CA ALA A 87 -7.06 -11.03 0.03
C ALA A 87 -7.83 -12.14 -0.71
N SER A 88 -7.70 -12.19 -2.04
CA SER A 88 -8.37 -13.21 -2.85
C SER A 88 -7.97 -14.65 -2.48
N LEU A 89 -6.70 -14.88 -2.13
CA LEU A 89 -6.19 -16.17 -1.68
C LEU A 89 -6.74 -16.55 -0.30
N ALA A 90 -6.78 -15.62 0.64
CA ALA A 90 -7.36 -15.83 1.98
C ALA A 90 -8.86 -16.12 1.92
N GLU A 91 -9.61 -15.40 1.07
CA GLU A 91 -11.05 -15.62 0.84
C GLU A 91 -11.36 -17.05 0.37
N ARG A 92 -10.47 -17.66 -0.43
CA ARG A 92 -10.61 -19.06 -0.87
C ARG A 92 -9.95 -20.10 0.04
N GLY A 93 -9.43 -19.69 1.20
CA GLY A 93 -8.77 -20.58 2.17
C GLY A 93 -7.36 -21.03 1.77
N ASP A 94 -6.76 -20.44 0.73
CA ASP A 94 -5.38 -20.74 0.32
C ASP A 94 -4.39 -19.91 1.13
N PHE A 95 -4.30 -20.23 2.42
CA PHE A 95 -3.52 -19.45 3.38
C PHE A 95 -2.01 -19.48 3.12
N ALA A 96 -1.48 -20.57 2.56
CA ALA A 96 -0.05 -20.70 2.27
C ALA A 96 0.36 -19.73 1.15
N ALA A 97 -0.37 -19.73 0.02
CA ALA A 97 -0.06 -18.80 -1.06
C ALA A 97 -0.45 -17.35 -0.69
N ALA A 98 -1.50 -17.14 0.12
CA ALA A 98 -1.80 -15.82 0.67
C ALA A 98 -0.63 -15.28 1.51
N TYR A 99 -0.03 -16.14 2.35
CA TYR A 99 1.11 -15.80 3.18
C TYR A 99 2.34 -15.44 2.36
N GLU A 100 2.65 -16.18 1.30
CA GLU A 100 3.75 -15.81 0.39
C GLU A 100 3.50 -14.49 -0.35
N SER A 101 2.26 -14.24 -0.78
CA SER A 101 1.89 -12.96 -1.39
C SER A 101 2.09 -11.79 -0.41
N ALA A 102 1.60 -11.94 0.83
CA ALA A 102 1.72 -10.94 1.88
C ALA A 102 3.18 -10.75 2.37
N LEU A 103 3.98 -11.82 2.42
CA LEU A 103 5.42 -11.73 2.73
C LEU A 103 6.17 -10.91 1.68
N GLY A 104 5.76 -10.99 0.40
CA GLY A 104 6.31 -10.16 -0.66
C GLY A 104 6.22 -8.67 -0.34
N ILE A 105 5.09 -8.22 0.24
CA ILE A 105 4.87 -6.84 0.66
C ILE A 105 5.93 -6.40 1.68
N ALA A 106 6.19 -7.22 2.70
CA ALA A 106 7.20 -6.91 3.72
C ALA A 106 8.63 -6.82 3.16
N ARG A 107 8.96 -7.62 2.15
CA ARG A 107 10.25 -7.55 1.44
C ARG A 107 10.35 -6.25 0.63
N ASP A 108 9.29 -5.87 -0.07
CA ASP A 108 9.23 -4.66 -0.88
C ASP A 108 9.29 -3.40 0.00
N CYS A 109 8.65 -3.40 1.19
CA CYS A 109 8.79 -2.33 2.19
C CYS A 109 10.24 -2.11 2.59
N ARG A 110 11.00 -3.19 2.84
CA ARG A 110 12.43 -3.12 3.17
C ARG A 110 13.24 -2.55 2.00
N ALA A 111 13.02 -3.07 0.80
CA ALA A 111 13.73 -2.58 -0.39
C ALA A 111 13.49 -1.08 -0.65
N CYS A 112 12.24 -0.62 -0.46
CA CYS A 112 11.88 0.79 -0.57
C CYS A 112 12.59 1.64 0.50
N HIS A 113 12.59 1.21 1.76
CA HIS A 113 13.28 1.93 2.83
C HIS A 113 14.80 1.98 2.64
N ASP A 114 15.43 0.87 2.25
CA ASP A 114 16.87 0.80 2.02
C ASP A 114 17.30 1.75 0.89
N ARG A 115 16.46 1.94 -0.13
CA ARG A 115 16.74 2.77 -1.31
C ARG A 115 16.38 4.25 -1.13
N PHE A 116 15.22 4.56 -0.56
CA PHE A 116 14.66 5.92 -0.55
C PHE A 116 14.66 6.59 0.84
N LYS A 117 14.92 5.83 1.91
CA LYS A 117 15.10 6.36 3.27
C LYS A 117 16.50 6.01 3.80
N PRO A 118 17.57 6.54 3.18
CA PRO A 118 18.92 6.28 3.67
C PRO A 118 19.03 6.72 5.13
N ILE A 119 19.61 5.84 5.96
CA ILE A 119 20.01 6.18 7.32
C ILE A 119 20.94 7.39 7.17
N ARG A 120 20.50 8.56 7.62
CA ARG A 120 21.36 9.73 7.68
C ARG A 120 22.61 9.31 8.49
N PRO A 121 23.85 9.47 7.99
CA PRO A 121 25.00 9.32 8.87
C PRO A 121 24.77 10.29 10.02
N LEU A 122 24.86 9.81 11.26
CA LEU A 122 24.95 10.68 12.42
C LEU A 122 26.26 11.46 12.22
N GLY A 123 26.14 12.67 11.67
CA GLY A 123 27.20 13.67 11.65
C GLY A 123 27.34 14.30 13.02
#